data_AF-A0A8T5QIQ3-F1
#
_entry.id   AF-A0A8T5QIQ3-F1
#
_cell.length_a   1.000
_cell.length_b   1.000
_cell.length_c   1.000
_cell.angle_alpha   90.00
_cell.angle_beta   90.00
_cell.angle_gamma   90.00
#
_symmetry.space_group_name_H-M   'P 1'
#
loop_
_entity.id
_entity.type
_entity.pdbx_description
1 polymer ?
#
loop_
_entity_poly.entity_id
_entity_poly.type
_entity_poly.pdbx_seq_one_letter_code
_entity_poly.pdbx_strand_id
1 'polypeptide(L)' 'MKVEIPKNVAEKLQKRVDSTDEFDSVQAYVEYILKQVVERLEEENSDDEQPAFSEEDEEKVKERLRSLGYLD' A
#
# COMPACT_ATOMS: atom_id res chain seq x y z
N MET A 1 -0.79 -10.60 -22.69
CA MET A 1 -1.42 -9.26 -22.61
C MET A 1 -0.30 -8.22 -22.70
N LYS A 2 -0.48 -7.11 -23.43
CA LYS A 2 0.51 -6.04 -23.55
C LYS A 2 -0.17 -4.72 -23.23
N VAL A 3 0.51 -3.85 -22.51
CA VAL A 3 0.04 -2.50 -22.17
C VAL A 3 0.96 -1.52 -22.85
N GLU A 4 0.40 -0.60 -23.62
CA GLU A 4 1.17 0.47 -24.25
C GLU A 4 1.17 1.69 -23.34
N ILE A 5 2.36 2.21 -23.08
CA ILE A 5 2.57 3.42 -22.29
C ILE A 5 3.35 4.46 -23.10
N PRO A 6 3.08 5.76 -22.88
CA PRO A 6 3.83 6.82 -23.53
C PRO A 6 5.34 6.71 -23.28
N LYS A 7 6.14 7.01 -24.32
CA LYS A 7 7.60 6.86 -24.29
C LYS A 7 8.26 7.66 -23.15
N ASN A 8 7.75 8.86 -22.88
CA ASN A 8 8.23 9.71 -21.77
C ASN A 8 8.01 9.07 -20.39
N VAL A 9 6.97 8.27 -20.21
CA VAL A 9 6.71 7.53 -18.97
C VAL A 9 7.67 6.35 -18.87
N ALA A 10 7.81 5.57 -19.96
CA ALA A 10 8.75 4.46 -20.01
C ALA A 10 10.20 4.89 -19.71
N GLU A 11 10.66 6.01 -20.27
CA GLU A 11 12.00 6.55 -20.01
C GLU A 11 12.20 6.96 -18.54
N LYS A 12 11.16 7.51 -17.89
CA LYS A 12 11.21 7.85 -16.46
C LYS A 12 11.27 6.60 -15.58
N LEU A 13 10.52 5.57 -15.95
CA LEU A 13 10.53 4.29 -15.23
C LEU A 13 11.90 3.62 -15.36
N GLN A 14 12.47 3.57 -16.57
CA GLN A 14 13.81 3.03 -16.81
C GLN A 14 14.86 3.75 -15.98
N LYS A 15 14.91 5.09 -16.01
CA LYS A 15 15.86 5.87 -15.20
C LYS A 15 15.75 5.59 -13.71
N ARG A 16 14.54 5.27 -13.23
CA ARG A 16 14.28 5.01 -11.82
C ARG A 16 14.79 3.62 -11.42
N VAL A 17 14.52 2.61 -12.25
CA VAL A 17 15.11 1.27 -12.09
C VAL A 17 16.62 1.33 -12.15
N ASP A 18 17.20 2.05 -13.12
CA ASP A 18 18.66 2.19 -13.24
C ASP A 18 19.29 2.93 -12.04
N SER A 19 18.50 3.71 -11.30
CA SER A 19 18.94 4.44 -10.10
C SER A 19 18.79 3.65 -8.80
N THR A 20 18.13 2.48 -8.84
CA THR A 20 17.84 1.65 -7.68
C THR A 20 18.20 0.20 -7.97
N ASP A 21 19.13 -0.37 -7.21
CA ASP A 21 19.50 -1.80 -7.35
C ASP A 21 18.42 -2.78 -6.82
N GLU A 22 17.23 -2.27 -6.48
CA GLU A 22 16.13 -3.02 -5.86
C GLU A 22 15.30 -3.80 -6.90
N PHE A 23 15.42 -3.49 -8.19
CA PHE A 23 14.64 -4.12 -9.25
C PHE A 23 15.53 -4.63 -10.38
N ASP A 24 15.37 -5.92 -10.72
CA ASP A 24 16.12 -6.57 -11.79
C ASP A 24 15.67 -6.14 -13.21
N SER A 25 14.48 -5.54 -13.33
CA SER A 25 13.93 -5.09 -14.61
C SER A 25 12.83 -4.03 -14.47
N VAL A 26 12.63 -3.25 -15.54
CA VAL A 26 11.49 -2.31 -15.65
C VAL A 26 10.16 -3.04 -15.58
N GLN A 27 10.09 -4.27 -16.08
CA GLN A 27 8.87 -5.07 -15.99
C GLN A 27 8.51 -5.36 -14.53
N ALA A 28 9.47 -5.80 -13.71
CA ALA A 28 9.24 -6.07 -12.29
C ALA A 28 8.80 -4.80 -11.55
N TYR A 29 9.42 -3.67 -11.86
CA TYR A 29 9.04 -2.38 -11.27
C TYR A 29 7.62 -1.95 -11.65
N VAL A 30 7.23 -2.11 -12.92
CA VAL A 30 5.87 -1.81 -13.39
C VAL A 30 4.84 -2.73 -12.74
N GLU A 31 5.14 -4.02 -12.63
CA GLU A 31 4.27 -4.99 -11.97
C GLU A 31 4.05 -4.64 -10.50
N TYR A 32 5.12 -4.28 -9.78
CA TYR A 32 5.03 -3.84 -8.39
C TYR A 32 4.14 -2.60 -8.23
N ILE A 33 4.33 -1.57 -9.06
CA ILE A 33 3.50 -0.36 -9.00
C ILE A 33 2.04 -0.68 -9.30
N LEU A 34 1.77 -1.45 -10.36
CA LEU A 34 0.41 -1.79 -10.74
C LEU A 34 -0.29 -2.59 -9.64
N LYS A 35 0.40 -3.55 -9.03
CA LYS A 35 -0.12 -4.32 -7.91
C LYS A 35 -0.50 -3.40 -6.74
N GLN A 36 0.39 -2.50 -6.33
CA GLN A 36 0.14 -1.57 -5.23
C GLN A 36 -1.01 -0.61 -5.51
N VAL A 37 -1.15 -0.15 -6.76
CA VAL A 37 -2.28 0.70 -7.18
C VAL A 37 -3.59 -0.08 -7.14
N VAL A 38 -3.59 -1.34 -7.61
CA VAL A 38 -4.78 -2.19 -7.57
C VAL A 38 -5.17 -2.50 -6.12
N GLU A 39 -4.23 -2.93 -5.27
CA GLU A 39 -4.47 -3.19 -3.85
C GLU A 39 -5.05 -1.96 -3.15
N ARG A 40 -4.46 -0.78 -3.37
CA ARG A 40 -4.98 0.47 -2.81
C ARG A 40 -6.39 0.78 -3.31
N LEU A 41 -6.66 0.60 -4.60
CA LEU A 41 -7.99 0.86 -5.14
C LEU A 41 -9.00 -0.17 -4.65
N GLU A 42 -8.61 -1.43 -4.46
CA GLU A 42 -9.47 -2.46 -3.86
C GLU A 42 -9.76 -2.12 -2.39
N GLU A 43 -8.78 -1.67 -1.62
CA GLU A 43 -8.97 -1.16 -0.25
C GLU A 43 -9.88 0.10 -0.23
N GLU A 44 -9.73 1.03 -1.17
CA GLU A 44 -10.54 2.25 -1.26
C GLU A 44 -11.97 2.01 -1.81
N ASN A 45 -12.19 0.96 -2.61
CA ASN A 45 -13.49 0.63 -3.22
C ASN A 45 -14.23 -0.53 -2.56
N SER A 46 -13.60 -1.21 -1.60
CA SER A 46 -14.31 -2.14 -0.74
C SER A 46 -15.08 -1.29 0.28
N ASP A 47 -16.41 -1.35 0.23
CA ASP A 47 -17.27 -0.89 1.34
C ASP A 47 -16.90 -1.57 2.69
N ASP A 48 -16.01 -2.57 2.67
CA ASP A 48 -15.19 -3.00 3.79
C ASP A 48 -14.07 -1.98 4.10
N GLU A 49 -14.45 -0.74 4.41
CA GLU A 49 -13.75 -0.01 5.46
C GLU A 49 -13.89 -0.87 6.73
N GLN A 50 -13.03 -1.88 6.90
CA GLN A 50 -12.67 -2.28 8.24
C GLN A 50 -11.82 -1.11 8.74
N PRO A 51 -12.36 -0.21 9.59
CA PRO A 51 -11.49 0.73 10.25
C PRO A 51 -10.39 -0.10 10.90
N ALA A 52 -9.13 0.31 10.71
CA ALA A 52 -7.96 -0.41 11.21
C ALA A 52 -8.01 -0.67 12.74
N PHE A 53 -8.99 -0.08 13.42
CA PHE A 53 -9.50 -0.47 14.72
C PHE A 53 -11.03 -0.44 14.67
N SER A 54 -11.69 -1.58 14.86
CA SER A 54 -13.13 -1.56 15.19
C SER A 54 -13.32 -0.85 16.55
N GLU A 55 -14.50 -0.31 16.83
CA GLU A 55 -14.79 0.27 18.16
C GLU A 55 -14.48 -0.75 19.28
N GLU A 56 -14.67 -2.04 19.01
CA GLU A 56 -14.32 -3.14 19.92
C GLU A 56 -12.81 -3.26 20.18
N ASP A 57 -11.97 -3.01 19.17
CA ASP A 57 -10.52 -3.00 19.33
C ASP A 57 -10.05 -1.79 20.13
N GLU A 58 -10.67 -0.63 19.94
CA GLU A 58 -10.42 0.54 20.77
C GLU A 58 -10.81 0.30 22.24
N GLU A 59 -11.94 -0.36 22.51
CA GLU A 59 -12.37 -0.68 23.87
C GLU A 59 -11.40 -1.65 24.56
N LYS A 60 -10.92 -2.69 23.85
CA LYS A 60 -9.91 -3.62 24.38
C LYS A 60 -8.59 -2.93 24.70
N VAL A 61 -8.16 -1.98 23.87
CA VAL A 61 -6.97 -1.18 24.14
C VAL A 61 -7.18 -0.26 25.36
N LYS A 62 -8.35 0.41 25.46
CA LYS A 62 -8.71 1.26 26.61
C LYS A 62 -8.77 0.46 27.91
N GLU A 63 -9.35 -0.74 27.91
CA GLU A 63 -9.43 -1.62 29.08
C GLU A 63 -8.03 -2.05 29.54
N ARG A 64 -7.15 -2.44 28.61
CA ARG A 64 -5.75 -2.76 28.93
C ARG A 64 -5.00 -1.56 29.49
N LEU A 65 -5.19 -0.37 28.93
CA LEU A 65 -4.56 0.85 29.42
C LEU A 65 -5.04 1.25 30.81
N ARG A 66 -6.34 1.08 31.13
CA ARG A 66 -6.88 1.27 32.49
C ARG A 66 -6.32 0.25 33.48
N SER A 67 -6.24 -1.02 33.08
CA SER A 67 -5.65 -2.09 33.91
C SER A 67 -4.17 -1.84 34.22
N LEU A 68 -3.46 -1.19 33.30
CA LEU A 68 -2.07 -0.78 33.46
C LEU A 68 -1.90 0.61 34.12
N GLY A 69 -3.00 1.30 34.46
CA GLY A 69 -2.98 2.60 35.16
C GLY A 69 -2.59 3.80 34.28
N TYR A 70 -2.68 3.68 32.96
CA TYR A 70 -2.40 4.76 32.01
C TYR A 70 -3.63 5.61 31.66
N LEU A 71 -4.83 5.18 32.08
CA LEU A 71 -6.09 5.91 31.92
C LEU A 71 -6.87 5.79 33.24
N ASP A 72 -7.30 6.93 33.79
CA ASP A 72 -8.27 7.03 34.91
C ASP A 72 -9.71 7.03 34.36
#